data_AF-A0A923IDV1-F1
#
_entry.id   AF-A0A923IDV1-F1
#
_cell.length_a   1.000
_cell.length_b   1.000
_cell.length_c   1.000
_cell.angle_alpha   90.00
_cell.angle_beta   90.00
_cell.angle_gamma   90.00
#
_symmetry.space_group_name_H-M   'P 1'
#
loop_
_entity.id
_entity.type
_entity.pdbx_description
1 polymer ?
#
loop_
_entity_poly.entity_id
_entity_poly.type
_entity_poly.pdbx_seq_one_letter_code
_entity_poly.pdbx_strand_id
1 'polypeptide(L)'
;MTTNTPGWQPPHCPNPDCQFHQHVSPAWRYKRKGYFTRRCHPKRIQRFTCLHCNRNFSTQTFSTSYWLKRPDLMPRLFLQLVGSMCNRQAARAERVAPSTIQRQASRLGRHCLLFHTHQLQK
;
A
#
# COMPACT_ATOMS: atom_id res chain seq x y z
N MET A 1 1.76 -4.24 6.04
CA MET A 1 3.12 -4.61 5.59
C MET A 1 4.00 -3.37 5.66
N THR A 2 4.96 -3.35 6.58
CA THR A 2 5.98 -2.31 6.66
C THR A 2 6.95 -2.53 5.50
N THR A 3 6.87 -1.71 4.47
CA THR A 3 7.72 -1.86 3.26
C THR A 3 9.17 -1.43 3.51
N ASN A 4 9.56 -1.17 4.76
CA ASN A 4 10.88 -0.68 5.15
C ASN A 4 11.60 -1.64 6.12
N THR A 5 11.29 -2.93 6.05
CA THR A 5 11.97 -3.98 6.81
C THR A 5 13.31 -4.33 6.13
N PRO A 6 14.39 -4.60 6.89
CA PRO A 6 15.63 -5.14 6.33
C PRO A 6 15.35 -6.38 5.47
N GLY A 7 16.00 -6.48 4.32
CA GLY A 7 15.80 -7.60 3.39
C GLY A 7 14.55 -7.53 2.50
N TRP A 8 13.69 -6.52 2.65
CA TRP A 8 12.55 -6.35 1.75
C TRP A 8 12.98 -6.12 0.30
N GLN A 9 12.29 -6.78 -0.64
CA GLN A 9 12.49 -6.65 -2.08
C GLN A 9 11.16 -6.32 -2.77
N PRO A 10 11.17 -5.49 -3.82
CA PRO A 10 9.97 -5.22 -4.58
C PRO A 10 9.47 -6.49 -5.28
N PRO A 11 8.16 -6.77 -5.23
CA PRO A 11 7.62 -8.00 -5.81
C PRO A 11 7.55 -7.97 -7.35
N HIS A 12 7.27 -6.82 -7.94
CA HIS A 12 7.10 -6.65 -9.40
C HIS A 12 7.31 -5.17 -9.79
N CYS A 13 7.41 -4.87 -11.09
CA CYS A 13 7.50 -3.50 -11.56
C CYS A 13 6.13 -2.80 -11.45
N PRO A 14 6.03 -1.57 -10.91
CA PRO A 14 4.74 -0.90 -10.77
C PRO A 14 4.24 -0.24 -12.06
N ASN A 15 5.01 -0.30 -13.16
CA ASN A 15 4.59 0.25 -14.45
C ASN A 15 3.71 -0.78 -15.19
N PRO A 16 2.42 -0.52 -15.48
CA PRO A 16 1.53 -1.47 -16.15
C PRO A 16 2.05 -1.97 -17.51
N ASP A 17 2.74 -1.10 -18.25
CA ASP A 17 3.27 -1.40 -19.58
C ASP A 17 4.60 -2.17 -19.55
N CYS A 18 5.10 -2.50 -18.37
CA CYS A 18 6.32 -3.29 -18.22
C CYS A 18 6.01 -4.78 -18.21
N GLN A 19 6.77 -5.59 -18.94
CA GLN A 19 6.63 -7.06 -18.92
C GLN A 19 6.69 -7.66 -17.49
N PHE A 20 7.47 -7.03 -16.61
CA PHE A 20 7.65 -7.45 -15.22
C PHE A 20 6.59 -6.89 -14.26
N HIS A 21 5.46 -6.38 -14.77
CA HIS A 21 4.36 -5.90 -13.94
C HIS A 21 3.50 -7.03 -13.41
N GLN A 22 3.09 -7.94 -14.31
CA GLN A 22 2.13 -9.01 -13.99
C GLN A 22 2.83 -10.28 -13.52
N HIS A 23 4.05 -10.52 -14.00
CA HIS A 23 4.79 -11.76 -13.72
C HIS A 23 5.95 -11.50 -12.77
N VAL A 24 5.92 -12.15 -11.61
CA VAL A 24 7.07 -12.21 -10.70
C VAL A 24 8.09 -13.14 -11.34
N SER A 25 9.09 -12.54 -11.99
CA SER A 25 10.16 -13.29 -12.67
C SER A 25 11.47 -13.16 -11.90
N PRO A 26 12.19 -14.28 -11.65
CA PRO A 26 13.55 -14.23 -11.11
C PRO A 26 14.53 -13.43 -11.98
N ALA A 27 14.24 -13.30 -13.28
CA ALA A 27 15.05 -12.52 -14.21
C ALA A 27 14.86 -11.00 -14.07
N TRP A 28 13.87 -10.55 -13.30
CA TRP A 28 13.60 -9.12 -13.16
C TRP A 28 14.72 -8.42 -12.39
N ARG A 29 15.43 -7.52 -13.08
CA ARG A 29 16.50 -6.71 -12.47
C ARG A 29 16.04 -5.30 -12.14
N TYR A 30 16.39 -4.85 -10.95
CA TYR A 30 16.18 -3.48 -10.47
C TYR A 30 17.42 -2.97 -9.73
N LYS A 31 17.66 -1.66 -9.77
CA LYS A 31 18.73 -1.01 -9.00
C LYS A 31 18.17 -0.28 -7.78
N ARG A 32 18.86 -0.33 -6.65
CA ARG A 32 18.59 0.52 -5.48
C ARG A 32 19.10 1.94 -5.77
N LYS A 33 18.24 2.95 -5.61
CA LYS A 33 18.53 4.36 -5.94
C LYS A 33 18.46 5.25 -4.69
N GLY A 34 19.28 4.94 -3.69
CA GLY A 34 19.34 5.71 -2.44
C GLY A 34 17.98 5.81 -1.73
N TYR A 35 17.78 6.91 -0.99
CA TYR A 35 16.61 7.10 -0.14
C TYR A 35 15.95 8.46 -0.39
N PHE A 36 14.64 8.53 -0.17
CA PHE A 36 13.91 9.77 0.01
C PHE A 36 13.62 9.99 1.49
N THR A 37 13.89 11.19 2.00
CA THR A 37 13.63 11.57 3.39
C THR A 37 12.35 12.40 3.49
N ARG A 38 11.54 12.12 4.50
CA ARG A 38 10.29 12.85 4.78
C ARG A 38 10.07 13.01 6.28
N ARG A 39 9.15 13.91 6.65
CA ARG A 39 8.82 14.20 8.06
C ARG A 39 7.98 13.10 8.72
N CYS A 40 7.02 12.53 7.99
CA CYS A 40 6.13 11.49 8.52
C CYS A 40 6.78 10.09 8.47
N HIS A 41 6.37 9.20 9.38
CA HIS A 41 6.91 7.84 9.42
C HIS A 41 6.42 6.99 8.23
N PRO A 42 7.24 6.07 7.66
CA PRO A 42 8.69 5.99 7.82
C PRO A 42 9.41 7.23 7.27
N LYS A 43 10.39 7.73 8.04
CA LYS A 43 11.16 8.94 7.69
C LYS A 43 12.07 8.76 6.48
N ARG A 44 12.51 7.53 6.22
CA ARG A 44 13.36 7.16 5.07
C ARG A 44 12.64 6.13 4.22
N ILE A 45 12.55 6.40 2.92
CA ILE A 45 11.91 5.53 1.94
C ILE A 45 12.98 5.11 0.94
N GLN A 46 13.29 3.81 0.88
CA GLN A 46 14.19 3.27 -0.14
C GLN A 46 13.57 3.44 -1.53
N ARG A 47 14.36 3.96 -2.48
CA ARG A 47 13.96 4.13 -3.89
C ARG A 47 14.64 3.07 -4.77
N PHE A 48 14.02 2.81 -5.91
CA PHE A 48 14.51 1.86 -6.89
C PHE A 48 14.29 2.38 -8.31
N THR A 49 15.00 1.80 -9.25
CA THR A 49 14.74 1.95 -10.67
C THR A 49 14.68 0.58 -11.32
N CYS A 50 13.62 0.33 -12.09
CA CYS A 50 13.52 -0.86 -12.93
C CYS A 50 14.58 -0.79 -14.04
N LEU A 51 15.38 -1.85 -14.25
CA LEU A 51 16.39 -1.83 -15.32
C LEU A 51 15.82 -2.18 -16.70
N HIS A 52 14.56 -2.62 -16.78
CA HIS A 52 13.88 -2.89 -18.04
C HIS A 52 13.23 -1.64 -18.63
N CYS A 53 12.35 -0.98 -17.86
CA CYS A 53 11.58 0.17 -18.33
C CYS A 53 12.07 1.52 -17.77
N ASN A 54 13.16 1.54 -17.00
CA ASN A 54 13.71 2.74 -16.34
C ASN A 54 12.76 3.49 -15.39
N ARG A 55 11.59 2.92 -15.06
CA ARG A 55 10.63 3.51 -14.11
C ARG A 55 11.27 3.62 -12.72
N ASN A 56 11.19 4.80 -12.13
CA ASN A 56 11.54 5.02 -10.73
C ASN A 56 10.36 4.67 -9.83
N PHE A 57 10.63 3.95 -8.75
CA PHE A 57 9.62 3.59 -7.76
C PHE A 57 10.25 3.51 -6.37
N SER A 58 9.46 3.18 -5.35
CA SER A 58 9.92 3.12 -3.97
C SER A 58 9.24 2.01 -3.20
N THR A 59 9.74 1.71 -2.00
CA THR A 59 9.07 0.78 -1.09
C THR A 59 7.61 1.18 -0.85
N GLN A 60 7.35 2.47 -0.69
CA GLN A 60 6.01 3.02 -0.48
C GLN A 60 5.06 2.74 -1.66
N THR A 61 5.57 2.54 -2.89
CA THR A 61 4.73 2.23 -4.06
C THR A 61 3.89 0.96 -3.86
N PHE A 62 4.42 0.00 -3.10
CA PHE A 62 3.75 -1.28 -2.80
C PHE A 62 3.06 -1.28 -1.44
N SER A 63 3.00 -0.13 -0.77
CA SER A 63 2.32 0.00 0.51
C SER A 63 0.84 0.30 0.29
N THR A 64 -0.01 -0.32 1.10
CA THR A 64 -1.46 -0.07 1.10
C THR A 64 -1.82 1.39 1.44
N SER A 65 -0.91 2.09 2.13
CA SER A 65 -1.03 3.49 2.52
C SER A 65 -0.46 4.49 1.51
N TYR A 66 0.00 4.02 0.34
CA TYR A 66 0.52 4.90 -0.69
C TYR A 66 -0.53 5.96 -1.12
N TRP A 67 -0.08 7.21 -1.24
CA TRP A 67 -0.90 8.42 -1.50
C TRP A 67 -1.91 8.80 -0.41
N LEU A 68 -1.98 8.09 0.72
CA LEU A 68 -2.88 8.48 1.81
C LEU A 68 -2.30 9.63 2.62
N LYS A 69 -3.09 10.70 2.80
CA LYS A 69 -2.77 11.83 3.68
C LYS A 69 -2.92 11.47 5.17
N ARG A 70 -3.85 10.56 5.49
CA ARG A 70 -4.15 10.04 6.84
C ARG A 70 -4.00 8.51 6.86
N PRO A 71 -2.77 7.98 6.78
CA PRO A 71 -2.54 6.52 6.77
C PRO A 71 -2.91 5.84 8.10
N ASP A 72 -2.94 6.62 9.18
CA ASP A 72 -3.37 6.23 10.53
C ASP A 72 -4.86 5.86 10.62
N LEU A 73 -5.69 6.37 9.69
CA LEU A 73 -7.13 6.12 9.67
C LEU A 73 -7.46 4.66 9.35
N MET A 74 -6.66 4.00 8.50
CA MET A 74 -6.91 2.63 8.03
C MET A 74 -7.07 1.59 9.14
N PRO A 75 -6.11 1.43 10.08
CA PRO A 75 -6.24 0.45 11.15
C PRO A 75 -7.41 0.73 12.10
N ARG A 76 -7.70 2.01 12.40
CA ARG A 76 -8.83 2.38 13.26
C ARG A 76 -10.17 2.10 12.60
N LEU A 77 -10.31 2.51 11.34
CA LEU A 77 -11.53 2.29 10.59
C LEU A 77 -11.82 0.79 10.39
N PHE A 78 -10.79 -0.03 10.20
CA PHE A 78 -10.96 -1.48 10.13
C PHE A 78 -11.68 -2.02 11.37
N LEU A 79 -11.20 -1.67 12.57
CA LEU A 79 -11.82 -2.08 13.83
C LEU A 79 -13.22 -1.51 14.01
N GLN A 80 -13.45 -0.25 13.62
CA GLN A 80 -14.78 0.38 13.65
C GLN A 80 -15.78 -0.38 12.77
N LEU A 81 -15.40 -0.75 11.54
CA LEU A 81 -16.25 -1.50 10.63
C LEU A 81 -16.53 -2.92 11.14
N VAL A 82 -15.52 -3.62 11.68
CA VAL A 82 -15.71 -4.94 12.32
C VAL A 82 -16.64 -4.84 13.53
N GLY A 83 -16.53 -3.76 14.31
CA GLY A 83 -17.44 -3.42 15.40
C GLY A 83 -18.82 -2.90 14.94
N SER A 84 -19.17 -3.07 13.66
CA SER A 84 -20.46 -2.67 13.08
C SER A 84 -20.77 -1.17 13.22
N MET A 85 -19.75 -0.33 13.31
CA MET A 85 -19.94 1.12 13.38
C MET A 85 -20.44 1.66 12.05
N CYS A 86 -21.51 2.46 12.09
CA CYS A 86 -22.04 3.12 10.90
C CYS A 86 -21.04 4.14 10.33
N ASN A 87 -21.00 4.29 9.00
CA ASN A 87 -20.07 5.21 8.32
C ASN A 87 -20.14 6.67 8.83
N ARG A 88 -21.33 7.16 9.17
CA ARG A 88 -21.51 8.52 9.75
C ARG A 88 -20.95 8.62 11.17
N GLN A 89 -21.04 7.55 11.97
CA GLN A 89 -20.48 7.51 13.31
C GLN A 89 -18.95 7.45 13.26
N ALA A 90 -18.39 6.61 12.40
CA ALA A 90 -16.95 6.56 12.15
C ALA A 90 -16.40 7.91 11.66
N ALA A 91 -17.12 8.58 10.75
CA ALA A 91 -16.75 9.91 10.26
C ALA A 91 -16.67 10.95 11.38
N ARG A 92 -17.62 10.95 12.33
CA ARG A 92 -17.61 11.81 13.51
C ARG A 92 -16.45 11.46 14.45
N ALA A 93 -16.24 10.18 14.74
CA ALA A 93 -15.16 9.70 15.61
C ALA A 93 -13.77 10.10 15.09
N GLU A 94 -13.56 9.96 13.79
CA GLU A 94 -12.26 10.24 13.14
C GLU A 94 -12.12 11.70 12.66
N ARG A 95 -13.18 12.51 12.82
CA ARG A 95 -13.26 13.92 12.39
C ARG A 95 -12.94 14.09 10.91
N VAL A 96 -13.56 13.27 10.07
CA VAL A 96 -13.41 13.31 8.60
C VAL A 96 -14.76 13.33 7.91
N ALA A 97 -14.79 13.70 6.64
CA ALA A 97 -16.00 13.62 5.83
C ALA A 97 -16.47 12.15 5.68
N PRO A 98 -17.79 11.86 5.66
CA PRO A 98 -18.31 10.51 5.42
C PRO A 98 -17.82 9.88 4.10
N SER A 99 -17.61 10.70 3.07
CA SER A 99 -17.04 10.25 1.79
C SER A 99 -15.60 9.72 1.93
N THR A 100 -14.81 10.26 2.86
CA THR A 100 -13.49 9.73 3.20
C THR A 100 -13.60 8.32 3.78
N ILE A 101 -14.53 8.12 4.72
CA ILE A 101 -14.80 6.80 5.31
C ILE A 101 -15.20 5.79 4.23
N GLN A 102 -16.14 6.15 3.34
CA GLN A 102 -16.57 5.27 2.26
C GLN A 102 -15.41 4.86 1.34
N ARG A 103 -14.58 5.81 0.90
CA ARG A 103 -13.41 5.51 0.04
C ARG A 103 -12.38 4.60 0.75
N GLN A 104 -12.17 4.84 2.04
CA GLN A 104 -11.30 4.04 2.87
C GLN A 104 -11.86 2.62 3.10
N ALA A 105 -13.17 2.49 3.34
CA ALA A 105 -13.86 1.20 3.46
C ALA A 105 -13.73 0.40 2.16
N SER A 106 -13.96 1.00 0.98
CA SER A 106 -13.75 0.31 -0.31
C SER A 106 -12.29 -0.09 -0.55
N ARG A 107 -11.32 0.65 -0.02
CA ARG A 107 -9.89 0.25 -0.07
C ARG A 107 -9.66 -0.96 0.82
N LEU A 108 -10.14 -0.95 2.07
CA LEU A 108 -10.05 -2.08 2.99
C LEU A 108 -10.72 -3.33 2.41
N GLY A 109 -11.93 -3.20 1.86
CA GLY A 109 -12.66 -4.31 1.23
C GLY A 109 -11.86 -4.99 0.12
N ARG A 110 -11.20 -4.22 -0.76
CA ARG A 110 -10.29 -4.78 -1.79
C ARG A 110 -9.12 -5.56 -1.19
N HIS A 111 -8.57 -5.09 -0.07
CA HIS A 111 -7.54 -5.83 0.65
C HIS A 111 -8.09 -7.12 1.27
N CYS A 112 -9.29 -7.09 1.86
CA CYS A 112 -9.94 -8.28 2.41
C CYS A 112 -10.24 -9.32 1.34
N LEU A 113 -10.69 -8.91 0.15
CA LEU A 113 -10.88 -9.82 -0.99
C LEU A 113 -9.58 -10.52 -1.37
N LEU A 114 -8.49 -9.77 -1.56
CA LEU A 114 -7.18 -10.34 -1.89
C LEU A 114 -6.64 -11.26 -0.78
N PHE A 115 -6.87 -10.89 0.48
CA PHE A 115 -6.51 -11.76 1.61
C PHE A 115 -7.33 -13.05 1.60
N HIS A 116 -8.64 -12.97 1.40
CA HIS A 116 -9.53 -14.12 1.36
C HIS A 116 -9.15 -15.09 0.22
N THR A 117 -8.91 -14.58 -0.99
CA THR A 117 -8.46 -15.42 -2.11
C THR A 117 -7.15 -16.13 -1.80
N HIS A 118 -6.21 -15.45 -1.13
CA HIS A 118 -4.96 -16.07 -0.70
C HIS A 118 -5.15 -17.12 0.41
N GLN A 119 -6.15 -16.98 1.29
CA GLN A 119 -6.45 -18.02 2.29
C GLN A 119 -7.13 -19.24 1.66
N LEU A 120 -7.99 -19.06 0.65
CA LEU A 120 -8.65 -20.17 -0.05
C LEU A 120 -7.70 -21.00 -0.93
N GLN A 121 -6.58 -20.43 -1.36
CA GLN A 121 -5.57 -21.10 -2.18
C GLN A 121 -4.60 -21.97 -1.36
N LYS A 122 -4.69 -21.93 -0.03
CA LYS A 122 -3.93 -22.80 0.88
C LYS A 122 -4.71 -24.04 1.20
#